data_AF-A0A653DGU8-F1
#
_entry.id   AF-A0A653DGU8-F1
#
_cell.length_a   1.000
_cell.length_b   1.000
_cell.length_c   1.000
_cell.angle_alpha   90.00
_cell.angle_beta   90.00
_cell.angle_gamma   90.00
#
_symmetry.space_group_name_H-M   'P 1'
#
loop_
_entity.id
_entity.type
_entity.pdbx_description
1 polymer ?
#
loop_
_entity_poly.entity_id
_entity_poly.type
_entity_poly.pdbx_seq_one_letter_code
_entity_poly.pdbx_strand_id
1 'polypeptide(L)' 'MYAVFDHKTRYIKEYVTCHTCRSPDTILQKDTRLFFLQCETCGSRCSVASIKSGFQAVTSKRAAIRAKTA' A
#
# COMPACT_ATOMS: atom_id res chain seq x y z
N MET A 1 -14.67 -11.43 -10.53
CA MET A 1 -14.72 -11.21 -9.07
C MET A 1 -13.33 -11.22 -8.40
N TYR A 2 -12.23 -11.22 -9.15
CA TYR A 2 -10.89 -10.89 -8.66
C TYR A 2 -10.20 -10.02 -9.71
N ALA A 3 -10.55 -8.75 -9.77
CA ALA A 3 -9.74 -7.76 -10.48
C ALA A 3 -9.23 -6.79 -9.41
N VAL A 4 -7.93 -6.48 -9.47
CA VAL A 4 -7.15 -5.56 -8.61
C VAL A 4 -6.49 -6.20 -7.36
N PHE A 5 -5.57 -7.16 -7.58
CA PHE A 5 -4.52 -7.48 -6.60
C PHE A 5 -3.14 -7.60 -7.28
N ASP A 6 -2.72 -6.56 -7.98
CA ASP A 6 -1.28 -6.26 -8.16
C ASP A 6 -0.78 -5.30 -7.05
N HIS A 7 -1.39 -5.38 -5.87
CA HIS A 7 -1.09 -4.57 -4.68
C HIS A 7 0.02 -5.20 -3.81
N LYS A 8 0.26 -6.51 -3.93
CA LYS A 8 1.07 -7.29 -2.98
C LYS A 8 2.55 -6.88 -3.00
N THR A 9 3.13 -6.64 -4.18
CA THR A 9 4.56 -6.31 -4.35
C THR A 9 4.90 -4.90 -3.88
N ARG A 10 4.02 -3.92 -4.14
CA ARG A 10 4.19 -2.55 -3.63
C ARG A 10 4.03 -2.52 -2.12
N TYR A 11 3.02 -3.22 -1.58
CA TYR A 11 2.81 -3.28 -0.14
C TYR A 11 4.01 -3.86 0.61
N ILE A 12 4.59 -4.96 0.13
CA ILE A 12 5.77 -5.58 0.74
C ILE A 12 6.97 -4.61 0.73
N LYS A 13 7.22 -3.96 -0.41
CA LYS A 13 8.33 -3.00 -0.53
C LYS A 13 8.16 -1.77 0.37
N GLU A 14 6.95 -1.27 0.51
CA GLU A 14 6.68 -0.04 1.27
C GLU A 14 6.52 -0.29 2.78
N TYR A 15 5.92 -1.41 3.19
CA TYR A 15 5.44 -1.62 4.57
C TYR A 15 6.03 -2.85 5.27
N VAL A 16 6.85 -3.67 4.59
CA VAL A 16 7.45 -4.89 5.17
C VAL A 16 8.97 -4.88 5.06
N THR A 17 9.52 -4.31 3.98
CA THR A 17 10.96 -4.35 3.74
C THR A 17 11.64 -3.11 4.29
N CYS A 18 12.69 -3.27 5.09
CA CYS A 18 13.46 -2.15 5.60
C CYS A 18 14.24 -1.43 4.47
N HIS A 19 14.17 -0.10 4.40
CA HIS A 19 14.87 0.68 3.36
C HIS A 19 16.40 0.65 3.47
N THR A 20 16.93 0.46 4.69
CA THR A 20 18.37 0.41 4.96
C THR A 20 18.96 -0.97 4.73
N CYS A 21 18.43 -2.00 5.39
CA CYS A 21 19.01 -3.35 5.36
C CYS A 21 18.31 -4.34 4.41
N ARG A 22 17.18 -3.97 3.80
CA ARG A 22 16.32 -4.85 2.99
C ARG A 22 15.83 -6.12 3.71
N SER A 23 15.94 -6.18 5.03
CA SER A 23 15.35 -7.25 5.83
C SER A 23 13.82 -7.11 5.86
N PRO A 24 13.07 -8.23 5.79
CA PRO A 24 11.63 -8.25 6.04
C PRO A 24 11.29 -8.19 7.54
N ASP A 25 12.28 -8.28 8.44
CA ASP A 25 12.09 -8.27 9.90
C ASP A 25 11.84 -6.84 10.41
N THR A 26 10.62 -6.37 10.16
CA THR A 26 10.14 -5.06 10.56
C THR A 26 8.76 -5.14 11.21
N ILE A 27 8.52 -4.26 12.19
CA ILE A 27 7.28 -4.11 12.91
C ILE A 27 6.63 -2.79 12.51
N LEU A 28 5.33 -2.84 12.19
CA LEU A 28 4.53 -1.66 11.90
C LEU A 28 3.81 -1.20 13.18
N GLN A 29 4.18 -0.03 13.70
CA GLN A 29 3.52 0.61 14.84
C GLN A 29 2.61 1.75 14.36
N LYS A 30 1.37 1.79 14.86
CA LYS A 30 0.44 2.88 14.59
C LYS A 30 0.51 3.90 15.72
N ASP A 31 0.84 5.14 15.40
CA ASP A 31 0.83 6.24 16.35
C ASP A 31 -0.15 7.32 15.87
N THR A 32 -1.29 7.43 16.58
CA THR A 32 -2.46 8.25 16.20
C THR A 32 -2.85 8.19 14.72
N ARG A 33 -2.31 9.08 13.89
CA ARG A 33 -2.63 9.27 12.46
C ARG A 33 -1.56 8.75 11.50
N LEU A 34 -0.37 8.44 12.02
CA LEU A 34 0.77 7.98 11.23
C LEU A 34 1.12 6.53 11.56
N PHE A 35 1.72 5.86 10.59
CA PHE A 35 2.28 4.53 10.80
C PHE A 35 3.80 4.65 10.78
N PHE A 36 4.46 3.89 11.64
CA PHE A 36 5.90 3.83 11.75
C PHE A 36 6.35 2.41 11.48
N LEU A 37 7.27 2.25 10.53
CA LEU A 37 7.97 1.01 10.28
C LEU A 37 9.24 1.01 11.13
N GLN A 38 9.37 0.05 12.03
CA GLN A 38 10.52 -0.14 12.91
C GLN A 38 11.23 -1.45 12.54
N CYS A 39 12.50 -1.39 12.16
CA CYS A 39 13.29 -2.59 11.89
C CYS A 39 13.92 -3.13 13.18
N GLU A 40 13.84 -4.45 13.39
CA GLU A 40 14.46 -5.10 14.56
C GLU A 40 15.94 -5.41 14.32
N THR A 41 16.36 -5.59 13.07
CA THR A 41 17.75 -5.94 12.74
C THR A 41 18.70 -4.74 12.81
N CYS A 42 18.26 -3.57 12.32
CA CYS A 42 19.10 -2.35 12.27
C CYS A 42 18.58 -1.21 13.16
N GLY A 43 17.42 -1.37 13.80
CA GLY A 43 16.85 -0.35 14.68
C GLY A 43 16.31 0.90 13.96
N SER A 44 16.26 0.90 12.61
CA SER A 44 15.78 2.05 11.87
C SER A 44 14.27 2.26 12.06
N ARG A 45 13.88 3.53 12.23
CA ARG A 45 12.48 3.97 12.33
C ARG A 45 12.14 4.87 11.16
N CYS A 46 11.13 4.51 10.39
CA CYS A 46 10.66 5.30 9.26
C CYS A 46 9.16 5.56 9.39
N SER A 47 8.73 6.80 9.18
CA SER A 47 7.30 7.10 9.07
C SER A 47 6.82 6.71 7.68
N VAL A 48 5.78 5.89 7.60
CA VAL A 48 5.14 5.49 6.35
C VAL A 48 3.77 6.16 6.22
N ALA A 49 3.37 6.38 4.97
CA ALA A 49 2.08 6.98 4.68
C ALA A 49 0.93 6.11 5.22
N SER A 50 -0.19 6.75 5.57
CA SER A 50 -1.40 6.02 5.94
C SER A 50 -1.81 5.08 4.81
N ILE A 51 -2.06 3.80 5.12
CA ILE A 51 -2.58 2.83 4.16
C ILE A 51 -4.00 3.27 3.77
N LYS A 52 -4.13 3.99 2.66
CA LYS A 52 -5.41 4.38 2.06
C LYS A 52 -5.87 3.25 1.14
N SER A 53 -6.18 2.09 1.68
CA SER A 53 -6.89 1.05 0.92
C SER A 53 -8.37 1.41 0.78
N GLY A 54 -8.65 2.51 0.10
CA GLY A 54 -10.00 2.87 -0.32
C GLY A 54 -10.28 2.31 -1.71
N PHE A 55 -11.37 1.57 -1.87
CA PHE A 55 -11.90 1.20 -3.17
C PHE A 55 -12.23 2.48 -3.96
N GLN A 56 -11.40 2.84 -4.95
CA GLN A 56 -11.74 3.88 -5.92
C GLN A 56 -12.57 3.26 -7.03
N ALA A 57 -13.88 3.46 -6.96
CA ALA A 57 -14.77 3.07 -8.03
C ALA A 57 -14.36 3.81 -9.32
N VAL A 58 -13.94 3.08 -10.35
CA VAL A 58 -13.74 3.61 -11.71
C VAL A 58 -15.11 3.96 -12.30
N THR A 59 -15.62 5.14 -11.95
CA THR A 59 -16.90 5.67 -12.42
C THR A 59 -16.80 6.28 -13.82
N SER A 60 -15.63 6.81 -14.19
CA SER A 60 -15.41 7.54 -15.45
C SER A 60 -15.49 6.68 -16.72
N LYS A 61 -15.19 5.38 -16.63
CA LYS A 61 -15.17 4.49 -17.81
C LYS A 61 -16.54 3.97 -18.22
N ARG A 62 -17.57 4.10 -17.37
CA ARG A 62 -18.92 3.53 -17.64
C ARG A 62 -19.68 4.29 -18.73
N ALA A 63 -19.60 5.63 -18.75
CA ALA A 63 -20.27 6.45 -19.76
C ALA A 63 -19.70 6.20 -21.17
N ALA A 64 -18.36 6.12 -21.28
CA ALA A 64 -17.67 5.86 -22.55
C ALA A 64 -17.92 4.45 -23.10
N ILE A 65 -18.17 3.44 -22.26
CA ILE A 65 -18.53 2.09 -22.71
C ILE A 65 -19.95 2.07 -23.26
N ARG A 66 -20.92 2.72 -22.57
CA ARG A 66 -22.33 2.78 -23.03
C ARG A 66 -22.47 3.49 -24.37
N ALA A 67 -21.73 4.57 -24.60
CA ALA A 67 -21.76 5.31 -25.86
C ALA A 67 -21.22 4.54 -27.07
N LYS A 68 -20.39 3.51 -26.86
CA LYS A 68 -19.80 2.68 -27.94
C LYS A 68 -20.64 1.46 -28.30
N THR A 69 -21.65 1.15 -27.48
CA THR A 69 -22.52 -0.02 -27.65
C THR A 69 -23.90 0.37 -28.21
N ALA A 70 -24.08 1.65 -28.57
CA ALA A 70 -25.24 2.20 -29.25
C ALA A 70 -24.93 2.41 -30.73
#